data_AF-A0A1I7UH33-F1
#
_entry.id   AF-A0A1I7UH33-F1
#
_cell.length_a   1.000
_cell.length_b   1.000
_cell.length_c   1.000
_cell.angle_alpha   90.00
_cell.angle_beta   90.00
_cell.angle_gamma   90.00
#
_symmetry.space_group_name_H-M   'P 1'
#
loop_
_entity.id
_entity.type
_entity.pdbx_description
1 polymer ?
#
loop_
_entity_poly.entity_id
_entity_poly.type
_entity_poly.pdbx_seq_one_letter_code
_entity_poly.pdbx_strand_id
1 'polypeptide(L)'
;MSTEPVYIVLSSDDTVKYAIDQTLFSIESGIRGAPSDPFYPDEIQDQSLSLNISCAVSFYEGLAKNEGDRTQKTLERLTKEGKTAQVNSVLYDFNQNLFGIVEKAKKEGIRLKEQYDGKEDYCRIKELEEELAEKDEKLERLFSTIDRYKTKQSESNRMLKEKDEEIKRLSGLIREMDQKLILEEKEKKESVEKWMKKFLDTQYELLKSVHRHKTDTEEWNLKEFQFNQRIEYTDEYAKRLKELLEEAEERNMEDENLMMKLDSAEEEVYDLNCSIDGFKKIVETLTENLEKLTKELGEKKKKEELKEATDELPDIYEDDELDMESFDQLEDEDE
;
A
#
# COMPACT_ATOMS: atom_id res chain seq x y z
N MET A 1 5.09 -130.13 62.63
CA MET A 1 4.79 -128.73 63.01
C MET A 1 3.31 -128.53 62.76
N SER A 2 2.52 -128.38 63.84
CA SER A 2 1.06 -128.31 63.74
C SER A 2 0.64 -126.95 63.21
N THR A 3 -0.04 -126.95 62.07
CA THR A 3 -0.68 -125.80 61.44
C THR A 3 -2.16 -125.78 61.83
N GLU A 4 -2.46 -125.43 63.07
CA GLU A 4 -3.82 -125.05 63.46
C GLU A 4 -3.92 -123.52 63.49
N PRO A 5 -4.91 -122.92 62.80
CA PRO A 5 -5.11 -121.48 62.82
C PRO A 5 -5.50 -121.04 64.24
N VAL A 6 -4.75 -120.09 64.78
CA VAL A 6 -5.08 -119.40 66.02
C VAL A 6 -6.37 -118.60 65.78
N TYR A 7 -7.51 -119.15 66.17
CA TYR A 7 -8.74 -118.38 66.30
C TYR A 7 -8.54 -117.38 67.43
N ILE A 8 -8.29 -116.12 67.08
CA ILE A 8 -8.45 -115.01 68.03
C ILE A 8 -9.94 -114.97 68.35
N VAL A 9 -10.34 -115.65 69.42
CA VAL A 9 -11.65 -115.47 70.04
C VAL A 9 -11.62 -114.10 70.71
N LEU A 10 -11.84 -113.04 69.93
CA LEU A 10 -12.21 -111.76 70.50
C LEU A 10 -13.48 -111.97 71.33
N SER A 11 -13.54 -111.35 72.51
CA SER A 11 -14.78 -111.33 73.27
C SER A 11 -15.90 -110.78 72.39
N SER A 12 -17.11 -111.34 72.51
CA SER A 12 -18.28 -110.82 71.80
C SER A 12 -18.50 -109.32 72.04
N ASP A 13 -18.05 -108.82 73.19
CA ASP A 13 -18.10 -107.39 73.54
C ASP A 13 -17.16 -106.52 72.70
N ASP A 14 -15.93 -106.99 72.43
CA ASP A 14 -14.95 -106.23 71.63
C ASP A 14 -15.40 -106.12 70.16
N THR A 15 -16.07 -107.16 69.67
CA THR A 15 -16.58 -107.21 68.29
C THR A 15 -17.73 -106.21 68.09
N VAL A 16 -18.68 -106.14 69.03
CA VAL A 16 -19.80 -105.19 68.98
C VAL A 16 -19.28 -103.76 69.07
N LYS A 17 -18.36 -103.49 70.02
CA LYS A 17 -17.78 -102.16 70.20
C LYS A 17 -17.04 -101.68 68.93
N TYR A 18 -16.18 -102.52 68.37
CA TYR A 18 -15.44 -102.20 67.14
C TYR A 18 -16.39 -101.88 65.97
N ALA A 19 -17.45 -102.66 65.79
CA ALA A 19 -18.43 -102.42 64.74
C ALA A 19 -19.22 -101.12 64.93
N ILE A 20 -19.54 -100.74 66.17
CA ILE A 20 -20.16 -99.45 66.48
C ILE A 20 -19.19 -98.33 66.13
N ASP A 21 -17.94 -98.37 66.61
CA ASP A 21 -16.95 -97.31 66.37
C ASP A 21 -16.73 -97.08 64.86
N GLN A 22 -16.61 -98.16 64.08
CA GLN A 22 -16.50 -98.09 62.62
C GLN A 22 -17.77 -97.52 61.96
N THR A 23 -18.94 -97.82 62.53
CA THR A 23 -20.22 -97.30 62.05
C THR A 23 -20.37 -95.81 62.34
N LEU A 24 -19.97 -95.34 63.53
CA LEU A 24 -20.00 -93.92 63.88
C LEU A 24 -19.15 -93.09 62.90
N PHE A 25 -17.93 -93.55 62.62
CA PHE A 25 -17.07 -92.93 61.60
C PHE A 25 -17.73 -92.90 60.20
N SER A 26 -18.40 -93.99 59.83
CA SER A 26 -19.08 -94.11 58.54
C SER A 26 -20.34 -93.23 58.45
N ILE A 27 -21.05 -93.01 59.56
CA ILE A 27 -22.18 -92.09 59.67
C ILE A 27 -21.71 -90.66 59.49
N GLU A 28 -20.64 -90.27 60.19
CA GLU A 28 -20.07 -88.92 60.09
C GLU A 28 -19.60 -88.63 58.66
N SER A 29 -18.85 -89.56 58.05
CA SER A 29 -18.42 -89.46 56.64
C SER A 29 -19.60 -89.51 55.66
N GLY A 30 -20.67 -90.22 55.99
CA GLY A 30 -21.88 -90.28 55.16
C GLY A 30 -22.63 -88.95 55.12
N ILE A 31 -22.65 -88.23 56.25
CA ILE A 31 -23.38 -86.96 56.38
C ILE A 31 -22.53 -85.78 55.92
N ARG A 32 -21.24 -85.77 56.28
CA ARG A 32 -20.30 -84.67 55.97
C ARG A 32 -19.53 -84.84 54.67
N GLY A 33 -19.61 -86.00 54.02
CA GLY A 33 -18.72 -86.36 52.91
C GLY A 33 -17.44 -87.04 53.39
N ALA A 34 -16.68 -87.61 52.46
CA ALA A 34 -15.44 -88.29 52.80
C ALA A 34 -14.43 -87.26 53.36
N PRO A 35 -13.53 -87.63 54.28
CA PRO A 35 -12.51 -86.69 54.79
C PRO A 35 -11.61 -86.10 53.69
N SER A 36 -11.44 -86.83 52.58
CA SER A 36 -10.69 -86.36 51.40
C SER A 36 -11.50 -85.47 50.46
N ASP A 37 -12.83 -85.49 50.58
CA ASP A 37 -13.78 -84.77 49.75
C ASP A 37 -15.05 -84.43 50.56
N PRO A 38 -14.93 -83.48 51.50
CA PRO A 38 -16.05 -83.12 52.36
C PRO A 38 -17.12 -82.38 51.55
N PHE A 39 -18.38 -82.63 51.87
CA PHE A 39 -19.52 -81.94 51.26
C PHE A 39 -19.60 -80.47 51.67
N TYR A 40 -18.99 -80.11 52.81
CA TYR A 40 -19.04 -78.77 53.37
C TYR A 40 -17.63 -78.32 53.78
N PRO A 41 -17.33 -77.02 53.73
CA PRO A 41 -16.10 -76.47 54.31
C PRO A 41 -16.07 -76.67 55.82
N ASP A 42 -14.86 -76.68 56.40
CA ASP A 42 -14.65 -76.89 57.85
C ASP A 42 -15.40 -75.86 58.71
N GLU A 43 -15.55 -74.64 58.21
CA GLU A 43 -16.35 -73.58 58.83
C GLU A 43 -17.62 -73.31 58.01
N ILE A 44 -18.74 -73.87 58.49
CA ILE A 44 -20.06 -73.64 57.88
C ILE A 44 -20.63 -72.32 58.42
N GLN A 45 -20.73 -71.31 57.55
CA GLN A 45 -21.28 -70.00 57.90
C GLN A 45 -22.80 -70.01 58.12
N ASP A 46 -23.54 -70.91 57.44
CA ASP A 46 -24.98 -71.10 57.67
C ASP A 46 -25.20 -71.86 58.99
N GLN A 47 -25.54 -71.12 60.04
CA GLN A 47 -25.80 -71.65 61.37
C GLN A 47 -26.94 -72.67 61.38
N SER A 48 -27.94 -72.54 60.49
CA SER A 48 -29.04 -73.50 60.37
C SER A 48 -28.56 -74.81 59.75
N LEU A 49 -27.71 -74.76 58.73
CA LEU A 49 -27.16 -75.96 58.08
C LEU A 49 -26.22 -76.71 59.03
N SER A 50 -25.35 -75.98 59.74
CA SER A 50 -24.46 -76.54 60.75
C SER A 50 -25.24 -77.32 61.83
N LEU A 51 -26.35 -76.75 62.30
CA LEU A 51 -27.22 -77.38 63.30
C LEU A 51 -27.92 -78.63 62.74
N ASN A 52 -28.40 -78.57 61.49
CA ASN A 52 -29.03 -79.71 60.81
C ASN A 52 -28.04 -80.88 60.61
N ILE A 53 -26.80 -80.59 60.20
CA ILE A 53 -25.74 -81.58 60.05
C ILE A 53 -25.44 -82.22 61.41
N SER A 54 -25.24 -81.41 62.46
CA SER A 54 -24.97 -81.93 63.80
C SER A 54 -26.11 -82.80 64.33
N CYS A 55 -27.37 -82.38 64.16
CA CYS A 55 -28.54 -83.14 64.58
C CYS A 55 -28.64 -84.48 63.82
N ALA A 56 -28.38 -84.48 62.51
CA ALA A 56 -28.39 -85.69 61.70
C ALA A 56 -27.31 -86.69 62.18
N VAL A 57 -26.08 -86.22 62.39
CA VAL A 57 -24.99 -87.07 62.91
C VAL A 57 -25.40 -87.68 64.24
N SER A 58 -25.78 -86.85 65.23
CA SER A 58 -26.17 -87.35 66.56
C SER A 58 -27.38 -88.31 66.52
N PHE A 59 -28.34 -88.09 65.63
CA PHE A 59 -29.50 -88.97 65.47
C PHE A 59 -29.08 -90.37 65.01
N TYR A 60 -28.29 -90.47 63.95
CA TYR A 60 -27.85 -91.77 63.42
C TYR A 60 -26.84 -92.45 64.32
N GLU A 61 -25.95 -91.71 64.99
CA GLU A 61 -25.08 -92.26 66.03
C GLU A 61 -25.89 -92.88 67.18
N GLY A 62 -26.96 -92.19 67.61
CA GLY A 62 -27.89 -92.69 68.62
C GLY A 62 -28.54 -94.01 68.20
N LEU A 63 -28.92 -94.14 66.92
CA LEU A 63 -29.46 -95.40 66.39
C LEU A 63 -28.42 -96.53 66.43
N ALA A 64 -27.17 -96.26 66.02
CA ALA A 64 -26.10 -97.25 66.03
C ALA A 64 -25.75 -97.72 67.46
N LYS A 65 -25.64 -96.79 68.41
CA LYS A 65 -25.39 -97.10 69.84
C LYS A 65 -26.52 -97.92 70.45
N ASN A 66 -27.79 -97.54 70.20
CA ASN A 66 -28.94 -98.29 70.67
C ASN A 66 -29.00 -99.72 70.11
N GLU A 67 -28.63 -99.89 68.84
CA GLU A 67 -28.56 -101.20 68.21
C GLU A 67 -27.42 -102.06 68.80
N GLY A 68 -26.29 -101.42 69.10
CA GLY A 68 -25.19 -101.98 69.88
C GLY A 68 -25.64 -102.51 71.24
N ASP A 69 -26.28 -101.67 72.04
CA ASP A 69 -26.76 -102.02 73.38
C ASP A 69 -27.77 -103.18 73.36
N ARG A 70 -28.69 -103.18 72.37
CA ARG A 70 -29.67 -104.26 72.18
C ARG A 70 -28.98 -105.59 71.83
N THR A 71 -28.00 -105.52 70.94
CA THR A 71 -27.23 -106.68 70.49
C THR A 71 -26.41 -107.24 71.64
N GLN A 72 -25.72 -106.39 72.41
CA GLN A 72 -24.92 -106.80 73.55
C GLN A 72 -25.75 -107.51 74.62
N LYS A 73 -26.91 -106.95 75.01
CA LYS A 73 -27.85 -107.62 75.93
C LYS A 73 -28.32 -108.98 75.42
N THR A 74 -28.51 -109.09 74.10
CA THR A 74 -28.93 -110.35 73.46
C THR A 74 -27.80 -111.38 73.50
N LEU A 75 -26.56 -110.96 73.23
CA LEU A 75 -25.38 -111.81 73.28
C LEU A 75 -25.09 -112.30 74.70
N GLU A 76 -25.13 -111.43 75.71
CA GLU A 76 -24.96 -111.82 77.11
C GLU A 76 -25.97 -112.90 77.54
N ARG A 77 -27.23 -112.76 77.12
CA ARG A 77 -28.28 -113.75 77.38
C ARG A 77 -27.98 -115.09 76.70
N LEU A 78 -27.61 -115.08 75.42
CA LEU A 78 -27.28 -116.30 74.68
C LEU A 78 -26.05 -117.02 75.25
N THR A 79 -25.05 -116.27 75.70
CA THR A 79 -23.85 -116.80 76.36
C THR A 79 -24.20 -117.46 77.70
N LYS A 80 -25.05 -116.82 78.53
CA LYS A 80 -25.54 -117.41 79.80
C LYS A 80 -26.35 -118.69 79.58
N GLU A 81 -27.10 -118.77 78.47
CA GLU A 81 -27.92 -119.93 78.11
C GLU A 81 -27.14 -121.05 77.39
N GLY A 82 -25.84 -120.87 77.11
CA GLY A 82 -25.01 -121.84 76.39
C GLY A 82 -25.36 -121.99 74.89
N LYS A 83 -26.12 -121.06 74.31
CA LYS A 83 -26.61 -121.11 72.92
C LYS A 83 -25.64 -120.48 71.93
N THR A 84 -24.38 -120.93 71.96
CA THR A 84 -23.28 -120.36 71.15
C THR A 84 -23.54 -120.42 69.64
N ALA A 85 -24.30 -121.42 69.16
CA ALA A 85 -24.67 -121.53 67.75
C ALA A 85 -25.53 -120.36 67.23
N GLN A 86 -26.23 -119.63 68.10
CA GLN A 86 -27.11 -118.51 67.71
C GLN A 86 -26.38 -117.15 67.68
N VAL A 87 -25.19 -117.06 68.28
CA VAL A 87 -24.40 -115.81 68.37
C VAL A 87 -24.06 -115.25 66.98
N ASN A 88 -23.65 -116.11 66.05
CA ASN A 88 -23.27 -115.68 64.70
C ASN A 88 -24.46 -115.09 63.91
N SER A 89 -25.67 -115.62 64.11
CA SER A 89 -26.88 -115.07 63.46
C SER A 89 -27.18 -113.67 63.98
N VAL A 90 -27.09 -113.46 65.31
CA VAL A 90 -27.33 -112.15 65.93
C VAL A 90 -26.29 -111.13 65.49
N LEU A 91 -25.01 -111.52 65.40
CA LEU A 91 -23.94 -110.65 64.88
C LEU A 91 -24.12 -110.32 63.39
N TYR A 92 -24.66 -111.24 62.60
CA TYR A 92 -24.98 -110.98 61.20
C TYR A 92 -26.10 -109.92 61.08
N ASP A 93 -27.20 -110.11 61.81
CA ASP A 93 -28.33 -109.17 61.80
C ASP A 93 -27.92 -107.79 62.30
N PHE A 94 -27.09 -107.74 63.35
CA PHE A 94 -26.51 -106.51 63.86
C PHE A 94 -25.71 -105.75 62.80
N ASN A 95 -24.82 -106.45 62.07
CA ASN A 95 -24.05 -105.82 60.98
C ASN A 95 -24.96 -105.32 59.84
N GLN A 96 -26.03 -106.06 59.50
CA GLN A 96 -27.01 -105.60 58.51
C GLN A 96 -27.74 -104.33 58.96
N ASN A 97 -28.12 -104.27 60.24
CA ASN A 97 -28.78 -103.09 60.81
C ASN A 97 -27.83 -101.87 60.82
N LEU A 98 -26.58 -102.04 61.23
CA LEU A 98 -25.56 -100.99 61.17
C LEU A 98 -25.34 -100.48 59.74
N PHE A 99 -25.21 -101.39 58.77
CA PHE A 99 -25.09 -101.01 57.36
C PHE A 99 -26.32 -100.20 56.89
N GLY A 100 -27.52 -100.62 57.26
CA GLY A 100 -28.75 -99.89 56.96
C GLY A 100 -28.81 -98.49 57.58
N ILE A 101 -28.24 -98.30 58.77
CA ILE A 101 -28.11 -96.98 59.42
C ILE A 101 -27.15 -96.09 58.63
N VAL A 102 -25.97 -96.61 58.24
CA VAL A 102 -24.98 -95.87 57.44
C VAL A 102 -25.55 -95.44 56.09
N GLU A 103 -26.27 -96.32 55.38
CA GLU A 103 -26.87 -95.97 54.09
C GLU A 103 -27.93 -94.88 54.20
N LYS A 104 -28.70 -94.84 55.30
CA LYS A 104 -29.64 -93.74 55.57
C LYS A 104 -28.91 -92.43 55.88
N ALA A 105 -27.84 -92.49 56.66
CA ALA A 105 -27.00 -91.33 56.96
C ALA A 105 -26.38 -90.73 55.68
N LYS A 106 -25.88 -91.57 54.76
CA LYS A 106 -25.37 -91.12 53.45
C LYS A 106 -26.42 -90.39 52.62
N LYS A 107 -27.63 -90.95 52.53
CA LYS A 107 -28.73 -90.32 51.78
C LYS A 107 -29.10 -88.96 52.37
N GLU A 108 -29.11 -88.85 53.69
CA GLU A 108 -29.38 -87.58 54.38
C GLU A 108 -28.26 -86.56 54.14
N GLY A 109 -27.00 -86.98 54.15
CA GLY A 109 -25.85 -86.14 53.80
C GLY A 109 -25.94 -85.55 52.40
N ILE A 110 -26.29 -86.37 51.40
CA ILE A 110 -26.50 -85.92 50.02
C ILE A 110 -27.63 -84.90 49.93
N ARG A 111 -28.77 -85.16 50.60
CA ARG A 111 -29.92 -84.25 50.63
C ARG A 111 -29.55 -82.88 51.21
N LEU A 112 -28.77 -82.86 52.29
CA LEU A 112 -28.30 -81.62 52.91
C LEU A 112 -27.31 -80.86 52.02
N LYS A 113 -26.47 -81.58 51.25
CA LYS A 113 -25.53 -80.99 50.28
C LYS A 113 -26.28 -80.30 49.15
N GLU A 114 -27.28 -80.96 48.55
CA GLU A 114 -28.11 -80.37 47.49
C GLU A 114 -28.80 -79.07 47.94
N GLN A 115 -29.20 -78.98 49.21
CA GLN A 115 -29.78 -77.75 49.77
C GLN A 115 -28.76 -76.63 49.95
N TYR A 116 -27.50 -76.97 50.22
CA TYR A 116 -26.42 -76.01 50.38
C TYR A 116 -26.00 -75.45 49.02
N ASP A 117 -25.68 -76.34 48.06
CA ASP A 117 -25.23 -75.97 46.71
C ASP A 117 -26.28 -75.07 46.01
N GLY A 118 -27.56 -75.37 46.16
CA GLY A 118 -28.64 -74.58 45.55
C GLY A 118 -28.79 -73.14 46.11
N LYS A 119 -28.32 -72.85 47.33
CA LYS A 119 -28.33 -71.48 47.88
C LYS A 119 -27.13 -70.67 47.39
N GLU A 120 -25.97 -71.30 47.25
CA GLU A 120 -24.72 -70.63 46.86
C GLU A 120 -24.81 -70.11 45.41
N ASP A 121 -25.33 -70.92 44.49
CA ASP A 121 -25.56 -70.53 43.10
C ASP A 121 -26.53 -69.33 42.99
N TYR A 122 -27.60 -69.32 43.79
CA TYR A 122 -28.57 -68.21 43.79
C TYR A 122 -27.94 -66.89 44.24
N CYS A 123 -27.14 -66.91 45.31
CA CYS A 123 -26.41 -65.73 45.77
C CYS A 123 -25.47 -65.21 44.69
N ARG A 124 -24.72 -66.10 44.03
CA ARG A 124 -23.78 -65.72 42.97
C ARG A 124 -24.47 -65.13 41.74
N ILE A 125 -25.61 -65.69 41.33
CA ILE A 125 -26.39 -65.16 40.20
C ILE A 125 -26.87 -63.75 40.52
N LYS A 126 -27.38 -63.52 41.72
CA LYS A 126 -27.89 -62.21 42.13
C LYS A 126 -26.79 -61.14 42.16
N GLU A 127 -25.59 -61.48 42.65
CA GLU A 127 -24.43 -60.58 42.57
C GLU A 127 -24.10 -60.19 41.13
N LEU A 128 -24.11 -61.16 40.21
CA LEU A 128 -23.85 -60.90 38.80
C LEU A 128 -24.94 -60.05 38.14
N GLU A 129 -26.20 -60.22 38.52
CA GLU A 129 -27.31 -59.37 38.07
C GLU A 129 -27.13 -57.91 38.54
N GLU A 130 -26.70 -57.70 39.79
CA GLU A 130 -26.40 -56.38 40.34
C GLU A 130 -25.20 -55.73 39.63
N GLU A 131 -24.12 -56.48 39.39
CA GLU A 131 -22.97 -56.00 38.60
C GLU A 131 -23.35 -55.63 37.17
N LEU A 132 -24.21 -56.43 36.53
CA LEU A 132 -24.68 -56.18 35.17
C LEU A 132 -25.51 -54.89 35.11
N ALA A 133 -26.43 -54.70 36.06
CA ALA A 133 -27.23 -53.48 36.17
C ALA A 133 -26.35 -52.22 36.36
N GLU A 134 -25.29 -52.30 37.18
CA GLU A 134 -24.35 -51.19 37.35
C GLU A 134 -23.59 -50.85 36.05
N LYS A 135 -23.25 -51.86 35.25
CA LYS A 135 -22.60 -51.65 33.95
C LYS A 135 -23.54 -51.06 32.90
N ASP A 136 -24.81 -51.48 32.89
CA ASP A 136 -25.82 -50.91 32.01
C ASP A 136 -26.05 -49.42 32.32
N GLU A 137 -26.11 -49.04 33.60
CA GLU A 137 -26.15 -47.62 33.99
C GLU A 137 -24.93 -46.82 33.51
N LYS A 138 -23.72 -47.40 33.62
CA LYS A 138 -22.48 -46.75 33.13
C LYS A 138 -22.51 -46.58 31.62
N LEU A 139 -23.01 -47.57 30.88
CA LEU A 139 -23.20 -47.47 29.43
C LEU A 139 -24.16 -46.34 29.06
N GLU A 140 -25.29 -46.24 29.74
CA GLU A 140 -26.29 -45.20 29.47
C GLU A 140 -25.73 -43.77 29.69
N ARG A 141 -24.92 -43.60 30.76
CA ARG A 141 -24.21 -42.34 31.03
C ARG A 141 -23.17 -42.00 29.95
N LEU A 142 -22.48 -43.02 29.43
CA LEU A 142 -21.52 -42.84 28.34
C LEU A 142 -22.22 -42.48 27.04
N PHE A 143 -23.32 -43.15 26.69
CA PHE A 143 -24.14 -42.79 25.52
C PHE A 143 -24.65 -41.35 25.60
N SER A 144 -25.21 -40.97 26.74
CA SER A 144 -25.64 -39.58 27.00
C SER A 144 -24.50 -38.56 26.87
N THR A 145 -23.27 -38.95 27.20
CA THR A 145 -22.09 -38.09 27.05
C THR A 145 -21.63 -37.99 25.61
N ILE A 146 -21.65 -39.10 24.86
CA ILE A 146 -21.37 -39.14 23.42
C ILE A 146 -22.35 -38.24 22.67
N ASP A 147 -23.64 -38.31 22.97
CA ASP A 147 -24.64 -37.49 22.29
C ASP A 147 -24.45 -35.99 22.57
N ARG A 148 -24.13 -35.61 23.82
CA ARG A 148 -23.74 -34.22 24.13
C ARG A 148 -22.52 -33.75 23.33
N TYR A 149 -21.50 -34.59 23.17
CA TYR A 149 -20.33 -34.25 22.38
C TYR A 149 -20.65 -34.14 20.89
N LYS A 150 -21.49 -35.03 20.35
CA LYS A 150 -21.95 -34.93 18.96
C LYS A 150 -22.71 -33.63 18.70
N THR A 151 -23.60 -33.22 19.60
CA THR A 151 -24.33 -31.95 19.45
C THR A 151 -23.39 -30.75 19.54
N LYS A 152 -22.45 -30.73 20.49
CA LYS A 152 -21.43 -29.66 20.56
C LYS A 152 -20.55 -29.61 19.30
N GLN A 153 -20.21 -30.77 18.76
CA GLN A 153 -19.41 -30.87 17.54
C GLN A 153 -20.18 -30.33 16.33
N SER A 154 -21.48 -30.63 16.20
CA SER A 154 -22.30 -30.10 15.11
C SER A 154 -22.49 -28.58 15.23
N GLU A 155 -22.69 -28.05 16.43
CA GLU A 155 -22.75 -26.61 16.69
C GLU A 155 -21.43 -25.91 16.34
N SER A 156 -20.29 -26.46 16.79
CA SER A 156 -18.97 -25.92 16.47
C SER A 156 -18.71 -25.92 14.96
N ASN A 157 -19.10 -26.98 14.26
CA ASN A 157 -18.98 -27.06 12.80
C ASN A 157 -19.88 -26.05 12.09
N ARG A 158 -21.08 -25.78 12.61
CA ARG A 158 -21.96 -24.74 12.07
C ARG A 158 -21.32 -23.35 12.23
N MET A 159 -20.80 -23.04 13.41
CA MET A 159 -20.11 -21.78 13.68
C MET A 159 -18.88 -21.58 12.78
N LEU A 160 -18.11 -22.65 12.55
CA LEU A 160 -16.96 -22.60 11.63
C LEU A 160 -17.40 -22.25 10.20
N LYS A 161 -18.46 -22.88 9.69
CA LYS A 161 -18.99 -22.57 8.35
C LYS A 161 -19.44 -21.10 8.23
N GLU A 162 -20.14 -20.59 9.23
CA GLU A 162 -20.56 -19.17 9.25
C GLU A 162 -19.37 -18.22 9.25
N LYS A 163 -18.31 -18.55 10.00
CA LYS A 163 -17.07 -17.77 10.01
C LYS A 163 -16.32 -17.85 8.68
N ASP A 164 -16.28 -19.01 8.03
CA ASP A 164 -15.68 -19.19 6.71
C ASP A 164 -16.41 -18.37 5.64
N GLU A 165 -17.73 -18.30 5.69
CA GLU A 165 -18.54 -17.46 4.80
C GLU A 165 -18.26 -15.97 5.00
N GLU A 166 -18.17 -15.52 6.27
CA GLU A 166 -17.82 -14.12 6.57
C GLU A 166 -16.39 -13.78 6.13
N ILE A 167 -15.43 -14.69 6.32
CA ILE A 167 -14.06 -14.52 5.82
C ILE A 167 -14.05 -14.37 4.29
N LYS A 168 -14.81 -15.19 3.56
CA LYS A 168 -14.93 -15.06 2.10
C LYS A 168 -15.52 -13.71 1.71
N ARG A 169 -16.57 -13.26 2.41
CA ARG A 169 -17.21 -11.95 2.16
C ARG A 169 -16.24 -10.79 2.38
N LEU A 170 -15.54 -10.78 3.52
CA LEU A 170 -14.57 -9.74 3.85
C LEU A 170 -13.38 -9.74 2.89
N SER A 171 -12.88 -10.92 2.51
CA SER A 171 -11.80 -11.03 1.51
C SER A 171 -12.22 -10.47 0.15
N GLY A 172 -13.48 -10.68 -0.24
CA GLY A 172 -14.06 -10.08 -1.45
C GLY A 172 -14.06 -8.55 -1.39
N LEU A 173 -14.52 -7.97 -0.27
CA LEU A 173 -14.54 -6.52 -0.06
C LEU A 173 -13.14 -5.90 -0.07
N ILE A 174 -12.15 -6.54 0.57
CA ILE A 174 -10.76 -6.08 0.56
C ILE A 174 -10.25 -6.02 -0.89
N ARG A 175 -10.48 -7.09 -1.67
CA ARG A 175 -10.07 -7.12 -3.08
C ARG A 175 -10.73 -6.02 -3.91
N GLU A 176 -12.01 -5.72 -3.68
CA GLU A 176 -12.70 -4.63 -4.36
C GLU A 176 -12.15 -3.25 -3.97
N MET A 177 -11.83 -3.05 -2.69
CA MET A 177 -11.18 -1.82 -2.22
C MET A 177 -9.79 -1.64 -2.82
N ASP A 178 -8.98 -2.71 -2.86
CA ASP A 178 -7.64 -2.67 -3.48
C ASP A 178 -7.74 -2.31 -4.97
N GLN A 179 -8.70 -2.88 -5.69
CA GLN A 179 -8.93 -2.54 -7.10
C GLN A 179 -9.34 -1.07 -7.29
N LYS A 180 -10.21 -0.54 -6.43
CA LYS A 180 -10.59 0.88 -6.46
C LYS A 180 -9.40 1.79 -6.19
N LEU A 181 -8.57 1.45 -5.20
CA LEU A 181 -7.38 2.23 -4.84
C LEU A 181 -6.39 2.28 -6.01
N ILE A 182 -6.14 1.14 -6.67
CA ILE A 182 -5.29 1.07 -7.87
C ILE A 182 -5.85 1.94 -9.01
N LEU A 183 -7.16 1.92 -9.23
CA LEU A 183 -7.80 2.74 -10.26
C LEU A 183 -7.69 4.23 -9.95
N GLU A 184 -7.97 4.63 -8.71
CA GLU A 184 -7.83 6.03 -8.27
C GLU A 184 -6.38 6.52 -8.39
N GLU A 185 -5.40 5.68 -8.02
CA GLU A 185 -3.99 6.01 -8.14
C GLU A 185 -3.60 6.20 -9.61
N LYS A 186 -4.10 5.34 -10.50
CA LYS A 186 -3.90 5.47 -11.94
C LYS A 186 -4.51 6.76 -12.49
N GLU A 187 -5.76 7.08 -12.12
CA GLU A 187 -6.44 8.31 -12.55
C GLU A 187 -5.73 9.57 -12.04
N LYS A 188 -5.26 9.56 -10.78
CA LYS A 188 -4.45 10.64 -10.21
C LYS A 188 -3.14 10.80 -10.98
N LYS A 189 -2.45 9.71 -11.28
CA LYS A 189 -1.21 9.72 -12.07
C LYS A 189 -1.43 10.32 -13.45
N GLU A 190 -2.46 9.88 -14.18
CA GLU A 190 -2.82 10.42 -15.49
C GLU A 190 -3.19 11.92 -15.43
N SER A 191 -3.87 12.34 -14.35
CA SER A 191 -4.22 13.74 -14.13
C SER A 191 -2.99 14.61 -13.87
N VAL A 192 -2.05 14.13 -13.05
CA VAL A 192 -0.77 14.79 -12.78
C VAL A 192 0.06 14.89 -14.05
N GLU A 193 0.17 13.81 -14.85
CA GLU A 193 0.90 13.82 -16.12
C GLU A 193 0.31 14.84 -17.11
N LYS A 194 -1.02 14.91 -17.23
CA LYS A 194 -1.70 15.92 -18.06
C LYS A 194 -1.43 17.34 -17.58
N TRP A 195 -1.48 17.58 -16.27
CA TRP A 195 -1.21 18.89 -15.69
C TRP A 195 0.25 19.30 -15.90
N MET A 196 1.20 18.38 -15.66
CA MET A 196 2.62 18.59 -15.88
C MET A 196 2.92 18.97 -17.33
N LYS A 197 2.29 18.28 -18.30
CA LYS A 197 2.43 18.62 -19.73
C LYS A 197 1.95 20.04 -20.02
N LYS A 198 0.73 20.40 -19.57
CA LYS A 198 0.20 21.77 -19.74
C LYS A 198 1.07 22.84 -19.09
N PHE A 199 1.61 22.53 -17.91
CA PHE A 199 2.51 23.42 -17.20
C PHE A 199 3.79 23.67 -18.02
N LEU A 200 4.42 22.61 -18.53
CA LEU A 200 5.62 22.72 -19.37
C LEU A 200 5.34 23.48 -20.67
N ASP A 201 4.22 23.20 -21.35
CA ASP A 201 3.81 23.93 -22.56
C ASP A 201 3.65 25.44 -22.26
N THR A 202 3.06 25.78 -21.12
CA THR A 202 2.88 27.18 -20.69
C THR A 202 4.21 27.85 -20.36
N GLN A 203 5.12 27.15 -19.67
CA GLN A 203 6.46 27.67 -19.38
C GLN A 203 7.26 27.93 -20.67
N TYR A 204 7.14 27.05 -21.66
CA TYR A 204 7.77 27.21 -22.96
C TYR A 204 7.24 28.44 -23.71
N GLU A 205 5.92 28.62 -23.79
CA GLU A 205 5.32 29.79 -24.44
C GLU A 205 5.66 31.09 -23.72
N LEU A 206 5.71 31.08 -22.38
CA LEU A 206 6.15 32.23 -21.60
C LEU A 206 7.61 32.59 -21.92
N LEU A 207 8.50 31.60 -21.93
CA LEU A 207 9.92 31.80 -22.25
C LEU A 207 10.07 32.39 -23.67
N LYS A 208 9.33 31.86 -24.64
CA LYS A 208 9.31 32.37 -26.01
C LYS A 208 8.78 33.81 -26.08
N SER A 209 7.75 34.15 -25.31
CA SER A 209 7.22 35.52 -25.24
C SER A 209 8.22 36.49 -24.62
N VAL A 210 8.87 36.10 -23.52
CA VAL A 210 9.92 36.90 -22.88
C VAL A 210 11.08 37.13 -23.84
N HIS A 211 11.50 36.09 -24.58
CA HIS A 211 12.55 36.23 -25.58
C HIS A 211 12.16 37.23 -26.70
N ARG A 212 10.92 37.15 -27.23
CA ARG A 212 10.41 38.13 -28.20
C ARG A 212 10.39 39.54 -27.66
N HIS A 213 9.89 39.76 -26.45
CA HIS A 213 9.89 41.10 -25.87
C HIS A 213 11.31 41.65 -25.67
N LYS A 214 12.26 40.78 -25.31
CA LYS A 214 13.67 41.18 -25.20
C LYS A 214 14.22 41.61 -26.56
N THR A 215 14.00 40.85 -27.62
CA THR A 215 14.46 41.21 -28.97
C THR A 215 13.78 42.50 -29.46
N ASP A 216 12.47 42.64 -29.25
CA ASP A 216 11.73 43.84 -29.65
C ASP A 216 12.24 45.09 -28.91
N THR A 217 12.60 44.94 -27.64
CA THR A 217 13.18 46.04 -26.83
C THR A 217 14.57 46.42 -27.34
N GLU A 218 15.42 45.43 -27.66
CA GLU A 218 16.75 45.67 -28.24
C GLU A 218 16.65 46.37 -29.60
N GLU A 219 15.71 45.97 -30.46
CA GLU A 219 15.43 46.63 -31.74
C GLU A 219 14.92 48.06 -31.57
N TRP A 220 14.01 48.28 -30.62
CA TRP A 220 13.45 49.61 -30.36
C TRP A 220 14.52 50.57 -29.84
N ASN A 221 15.36 50.11 -28.89
CA ASN A 221 16.49 50.88 -28.39
C ASN A 221 17.48 51.25 -29.50
N LEU A 222 17.74 50.33 -30.45
CA LEU A 222 18.59 50.62 -31.60
C LEU A 222 17.98 51.67 -32.54
N LYS A 223 16.67 51.57 -32.82
CA LYS A 223 15.95 52.56 -33.64
C LYS A 223 15.91 53.93 -32.96
N GLU A 224 15.66 53.98 -31.66
CA GLU A 224 15.68 55.20 -30.87
C GLU A 224 17.06 55.86 -30.91
N PHE A 225 18.14 55.08 -30.73
CA PHE A 225 19.50 55.58 -30.85
C PHE A 225 19.81 56.17 -32.23
N GLN A 226 19.42 55.48 -33.31
CA GLN A 226 19.59 55.98 -34.68
C GLN A 226 18.77 57.24 -34.95
N PHE A 227 17.55 57.31 -34.41
CA PHE A 227 16.68 58.47 -34.53
C PHE A 227 17.28 59.68 -33.80
N ASN A 228 17.79 59.48 -32.59
CA ASN A 228 18.46 60.54 -31.83
C ASN A 228 19.69 61.07 -32.56
N GLN A 229 20.53 60.20 -33.16
CA GLN A 229 21.64 60.67 -34.00
C GLN A 229 21.19 61.51 -35.20
N ARG A 230 20.08 61.13 -35.84
CA ARG A 230 19.53 61.91 -36.95
C ARG A 230 19.04 63.28 -36.48
N ILE A 231 18.35 63.33 -35.34
CA ILE A 231 17.91 64.59 -34.72
C ILE A 231 19.13 65.48 -34.46
N GLU A 232 20.16 64.95 -33.80
CA GLU A 232 21.38 65.69 -33.49
C GLU A 232 22.02 66.27 -34.77
N TYR A 233 22.15 65.46 -35.82
CA TYR A 233 22.67 65.92 -37.11
C TYR A 233 21.79 67.00 -37.75
N THR A 234 20.46 66.84 -37.72
CA THR A 234 19.54 67.83 -38.27
C THR A 234 19.54 69.13 -37.46
N ASP A 235 19.70 69.05 -36.14
CA ASP A 235 19.82 70.21 -35.26
C ASP A 235 21.12 70.95 -35.52
N GLU A 236 22.23 70.25 -35.72
CA GLU A 236 23.51 70.85 -36.14
C GLU A 236 23.40 71.53 -37.50
N TYR A 237 22.75 70.87 -38.48
CA TYR A 237 22.54 71.45 -39.81
C TYR A 237 21.62 72.67 -39.76
N ALA A 238 20.55 72.62 -38.96
CA ALA A 238 19.64 73.76 -38.74
C ALA A 238 20.35 74.94 -38.08
N LYS A 239 21.25 74.69 -37.11
CA LYS A 239 22.12 75.73 -36.52
C LYS A 239 22.98 76.41 -37.59
N ARG A 240 23.67 75.62 -38.44
CA ARG A 240 24.49 76.17 -39.54
C ARG A 240 23.67 76.96 -40.55
N LEU A 241 22.49 76.48 -40.92
CA LEU A 241 21.59 77.22 -41.81
C LEU A 241 21.14 78.55 -41.18
N LYS A 242 20.92 78.57 -39.87
CA LYS A 242 20.55 79.80 -39.15
C LYS A 242 21.71 80.80 -39.14
N GLU A 243 22.94 80.35 -38.89
CA GLU A 243 24.15 81.19 -38.98
C GLU A 243 24.32 81.77 -40.39
N LEU A 244 24.16 80.95 -41.44
CA LEU A 244 24.22 81.42 -42.84
C LEU A 244 23.10 82.41 -43.19
N LEU A 245 21.91 82.24 -42.61
CA LEU A 245 20.80 83.18 -42.80
C LEU A 245 21.13 84.52 -42.13
N GLU A 246 21.65 84.51 -40.90
CA GLU A 246 22.09 85.71 -40.19
C GLU A 246 23.20 86.44 -40.98
N GLU A 247 24.21 85.73 -41.52
CA GLU A 247 25.23 86.33 -42.39
C GLU A 247 24.66 86.93 -43.68
N ALA A 248 23.66 86.29 -44.29
CA ALA A 248 23.02 86.78 -45.50
C ALA A 248 22.16 88.02 -45.22
N GLU A 249 21.47 88.07 -44.08
CA GLU A 249 20.73 89.24 -43.62
C GLU A 249 21.68 90.42 -43.35
N GLU A 250 22.84 90.17 -42.71
CA GLU A 250 23.88 91.19 -42.51
C GLU A 250 24.42 91.74 -43.85
N ARG A 251 24.77 90.87 -44.80
CA ARG A 251 25.20 91.31 -46.14
C ARG A 251 24.13 92.08 -46.88
N ASN A 252 22.86 91.67 -46.78
CA ASN A 252 21.77 92.41 -47.40
C ASN A 252 21.64 93.82 -46.81
N MET A 253 21.80 93.98 -45.48
CA MET A 253 21.84 95.31 -44.86
C MET A 253 23.06 96.13 -45.31
N GLU A 254 24.22 95.50 -45.51
CA GLU A 254 25.40 96.15 -46.07
C GLU A 254 25.17 96.61 -47.52
N ASP A 255 24.58 95.77 -48.36
CA ASP A 255 24.24 96.07 -49.74
C ASP A 255 23.18 97.19 -49.82
N GLU A 256 22.14 97.18 -48.97
CA GLU A 256 21.16 98.27 -48.87
C GLU A 256 21.83 99.59 -48.47
N ASN A 257 22.80 99.55 -47.56
CA ASN A 257 23.56 100.74 -47.16
C ASN A 257 24.48 101.24 -48.28
N LEU A 258 25.11 100.34 -49.04
CA LEU A 258 25.87 100.68 -50.24
C LEU A 258 24.97 101.26 -51.33
N MET A 259 23.76 100.73 -51.50
CA MET A 259 22.76 101.25 -52.44
C MET A 259 22.35 102.68 -52.06
N MET A 260 22.08 102.97 -50.78
CA MET A 260 21.83 104.36 -50.34
C MET A 260 23.02 105.30 -50.61
N LYS A 261 24.25 104.82 -50.44
CA LYS A 261 25.45 105.62 -50.77
C LYS A 261 25.57 105.84 -52.28
N LEU A 262 25.23 104.84 -53.09
CA LEU A 262 25.22 104.97 -54.54
C LEU A 262 24.16 105.97 -54.99
N ASP A 263 22.93 105.90 -54.47
CA ASP A 263 21.86 106.86 -54.76
C ASP A 263 22.30 108.30 -54.40
N SER A 264 22.93 108.48 -53.23
CA SER A 264 23.49 109.78 -52.83
C SER A 264 24.61 110.25 -53.77
N ALA A 265 25.46 109.35 -54.25
CA ALA A 265 26.50 109.68 -55.20
C ALA A 265 25.94 109.98 -56.60
N GLU A 266 24.87 109.29 -57.03
CA GLU A 266 24.15 109.58 -58.26
C GLU A 266 23.52 110.98 -58.21
N GLU A 267 22.95 111.37 -57.07
CA GLU A 267 22.41 112.72 -56.84
C GLU A 267 23.53 113.78 -56.90
N GLU A 268 24.69 113.54 -56.28
CA GLU A 268 25.86 114.43 -56.41
C GLU A 268 26.35 114.56 -57.86
N VAL A 269 26.40 113.46 -58.61
CA VAL A 269 26.76 113.48 -60.03
C VAL A 269 25.75 114.29 -60.83
N TYR A 270 24.45 114.16 -60.54
CA TYR A 270 23.40 114.96 -61.18
C TYR A 270 23.59 116.47 -60.91
N ASP A 271 23.85 116.85 -59.66
CA ASP A 271 24.12 118.24 -59.26
C ASP A 271 25.39 118.80 -59.92
N LEU A 272 26.46 117.99 -59.98
CA LEU A 272 27.67 118.32 -60.72
C LEU A 272 27.40 118.51 -62.21
N ASN A 273 26.57 117.66 -62.81
CA ASN A 273 26.24 117.75 -64.22
C ASN A 273 25.42 119.03 -64.53
N CYS A 274 24.48 119.38 -63.65
CA CYS A 274 23.77 120.67 -63.71
C CYS A 274 24.72 121.87 -63.56
N SER A 275 25.72 121.76 -62.69
CA SER A 275 26.78 122.76 -62.54
C SER A 275 27.65 122.88 -63.79
N ILE A 276 28.00 121.75 -64.42
CA ILE A 276 28.72 121.70 -65.70
C ILE A 276 27.90 122.36 -66.81
N ASP A 277 26.60 122.09 -66.90
CA ASP A 277 25.72 122.77 -67.86
C ASP A 277 25.64 124.28 -67.59
N GLY A 278 25.64 124.68 -66.32
CA GLY A 278 25.80 126.08 -65.90
C GLY A 278 27.11 126.69 -66.41
N PHE A 279 28.23 126.01 -66.19
CA PHE A 279 29.54 126.42 -66.71
C PHE A 279 29.57 126.45 -68.22
N LYS A 280 28.94 125.50 -68.90
CA LYS A 280 28.87 125.43 -70.36
C LYS A 280 28.15 126.65 -70.93
N LYS A 281 27.04 127.07 -70.33
CA LYS A 281 26.36 128.34 -70.69
C LYS A 281 27.24 129.58 -70.46
N ILE A 282 28.02 129.59 -69.39
CA ILE A 282 28.99 130.68 -69.11
C ILE A 282 30.09 130.70 -70.18
N VAL A 283 30.62 129.53 -70.56
CA VAL A 283 31.63 129.40 -71.60
C VAL A 283 31.06 129.79 -72.96
N GLU A 284 29.83 129.41 -73.29
CA GLU A 284 29.13 129.83 -74.52
C GLU A 284 28.97 131.35 -74.56
N THR A 285 28.50 131.99 -73.47
CA THR A 285 28.41 133.45 -73.40
C THR A 285 29.78 134.16 -73.45
N LEU A 286 30.82 133.58 -72.84
CA LEU A 286 32.20 134.08 -72.99
C LEU A 286 32.70 133.93 -74.43
N THR A 287 32.35 132.83 -75.11
CA THR A 287 32.73 132.57 -76.49
C THR A 287 32.04 133.55 -77.44
N GLU A 288 30.75 133.81 -77.25
CA GLU A 288 30.01 134.85 -77.98
C GLU A 288 30.60 136.25 -77.74
N ASN A 289 31.00 136.57 -76.50
CA ASN A 289 31.69 137.82 -76.18
C ASN A 289 33.07 137.93 -76.85
N LEU A 290 33.82 136.83 -76.91
CA LEU A 290 35.10 136.76 -77.62
C LEU A 290 34.93 136.90 -79.13
N GLU A 291 33.90 136.29 -79.73
CA GLU A 291 33.57 136.50 -81.15
C GLU A 291 33.21 137.97 -81.43
N LYS A 292 32.49 138.62 -80.52
CA LYS A 292 32.14 140.04 -80.60
C LYS A 292 33.39 140.94 -80.56
N LEU A 293 34.29 140.68 -79.61
CA LEU A 293 35.60 141.36 -79.53
C LEU A 293 36.45 141.11 -80.78
N THR A 294 36.42 139.90 -81.33
CA THR A 294 37.19 139.53 -82.54
C THR A 294 36.65 140.24 -83.78
N LYS A 295 35.32 140.43 -83.88
CA LYS A 295 34.71 141.28 -84.92
C LYS A 295 35.08 142.76 -84.79
N GLU A 296 35.11 143.30 -83.57
CA GLU A 296 35.51 144.70 -83.32
C GLU A 296 37.00 144.94 -83.63
N LEU A 297 37.87 143.95 -83.38
CA LEU A 297 39.29 143.99 -83.76
C LEU A 297 39.51 143.89 -85.28
N GLY A 298 38.68 143.11 -85.97
CA GLY A 298 38.68 143.02 -87.43
C GLY A 298 38.26 144.31 -88.14
N GLU A 299 37.36 145.10 -87.55
CA GLU A 299 36.91 146.38 -88.12
C GLU A 299 37.88 147.54 -87.85
N LYS A 300 38.68 147.49 -86.77
CA LYS A 300 39.74 148.49 -86.50
C LYS A 300 40.96 148.37 -87.41
N LYS A 301 41.35 147.15 -87.82
CA LYS A 301 42.51 146.94 -88.70
C LYS A 301 42.28 147.31 -90.17
N LYS A 302 41.02 147.46 -90.62
CA LYS A 302 40.70 147.73 -92.04
C LYS A 302 40.59 149.21 -92.40
N LYS A 303 40.85 150.14 -91.46
CA LYS A 303 40.67 151.59 -91.65
C LYS A 303 41.94 152.44 -91.51
N GLU A 304 43.11 151.83 -91.28
CA GLU A 304 44.35 152.56 -90.94
C GLU A 304 45.54 152.35 -91.91
N GLU A 305 45.41 151.58 -92.99
CA GLU A 305 46.52 151.36 -93.97
C GLU A 305 46.08 151.59 -95.42
N LEU A 306 45.47 152.75 -95.69
CA LEU A 306 45.26 153.27 -97.05
C LEU A 306 45.37 154.80 -97.07
N LYS A 307 46.53 155.31 -96.63
CA LYS A 307 47.14 156.62 -97.00
C LYS A 307 48.45 156.81 -96.21
N GLU A 308 49.55 157.09 -96.93
CA GLU A 308 50.92 157.45 -96.46
C GLU A 308 51.90 156.25 -96.46
N ALA A 309 52.59 155.93 -97.57
CA ALA A 309 53.81 156.55 -98.13
C ALA A 309 55.12 156.15 -97.42
N THR A 310 56.14 155.94 -98.26
CA THR A 310 57.60 155.86 -98.00
C THR A 310 58.23 154.53 -97.56
N ASP A 311 58.76 153.87 -98.59
CA ASP A 311 60.09 153.23 -98.71
C ASP A 311 60.31 151.74 -98.38
N GLU A 312 60.57 151.03 -99.50
CA GLU A 312 61.37 149.82 -99.70
C GLU A 312 60.69 148.43 -99.64
N LEU A 313 60.04 148.11 -100.77
CA LEU A 313 60.09 146.83 -101.52
C LEU A 313 61.54 146.29 -101.65
N PRO A 314 61.81 144.97 -101.84
CA PRO A 314 61.18 144.11 -102.85
C PRO A 314 60.78 142.69 -102.38
N ASP A 315 59.75 142.04 -102.91
CA ASP A 315 59.51 141.60 -104.31
C ASP A 315 60.22 140.28 -104.65
N ILE A 316 59.50 139.41 -105.37
CA ILE A 316 59.96 138.25 -106.14
C ILE A 316 59.77 136.87 -105.47
N TYR A 317 58.90 135.96 -105.96
CA TYR A 317 57.96 135.95 -107.10
C TYR A 317 57.15 134.63 -107.07
N GLU A 318 56.01 134.63 -107.77
CA GLU A 318 55.51 133.65 -108.76
C GLU A 318 55.68 132.15 -108.44
N ASP A 319 54.64 131.33 -108.41
CA ASP A 319 53.86 130.76 -109.54
C ASP A 319 53.62 129.30 -109.06
N ASP A 320 52.57 128.55 -109.34
CA ASP A 320 51.93 128.18 -110.60
C ASP A 320 50.76 127.27 -110.18
N GLU A 321 49.58 127.39 -110.78
CA GLU A 321 49.09 126.44 -111.80
C GLU A 321 48.85 124.98 -111.36
N LEU A 322 47.63 124.55 -111.68
CA LEU A 322 47.28 123.25 -112.27
C LEU A 322 47.19 121.96 -111.44
N ASP A 323 46.06 121.30 -111.74
CA ASP A 323 45.90 119.87 -112.05
C ASP A 323 45.79 118.80 -110.94
N MET A 324 44.58 118.21 -110.97
CA MET A 324 44.29 116.79 -111.19
C MET A 324 44.62 115.77 -110.09
N GLU A 325 43.56 115.03 -109.73
CA GLU A 325 43.51 113.56 -109.62
C GLU A 325 44.54 112.90 -108.68
N SER A 326 44.17 112.28 -107.56
CA SER A 326 43.32 111.08 -107.41
C SER A 326 44.12 110.07 -106.58
N PHE A 327 43.40 109.23 -105.81
CA PHE A 327 43.82 107.88 -105.39
C PHE A 327 45.04 107.83 -104.43
N ASP A 328 45.13 106.97 -103.42
CA ASP A 328 44.59 105.64 -103.14
C ASP A 328 44.52 105.47 -101.61
N GLN A 329 43.47 104.85 -101.07
CA GLN A 329 43.44 103.44 -100.63
C GLN A 329 44.56 103.04 -99.66
N LEU A 330 44.14 102.42 -98.55
CA LEU A 330 44.39 101.02 -98.19
C LEU A 330 44.28 100.93 -96.66
N GLU A 331 43.31 100.21 -96.08
CA GLU A 331 43.13 98.74 -96.04
C GLU A 331 43.75 98.11 -94.77
N ASP A 332 43.07 97.03 -94.39
CA ASP A 332 43.44 95.90 -93.53
C ASP A 332 43.13 96.00 -92.02
N GLU A 333 42.23 95.16 -91.46
CA GLU A 333 42.35 93.68 -91.29
C GLU A 333 43.51 93.35 -90.33
N ASP A 334 43.42 92.53 -89.27
CA ASP A 334 42.69 91.30 -89.03
C ASP A 334 42.82 90.88 -87.54
N GLU A 335 42.02 89.88 -87.13
CA GLU A 335 42.14 88.93 -85.99
C GLU A 335 41.80 89.35 -84.54
#